data_AF-A0A831WG56-F1
#
_entry.id   AF-A0A831WG56-F1
#
_cell.length_a   1.000
_cell.length_b   1.000
_cell.length_c   1.000
_cell.angle_alpha   90.00
_cell.angle_beta   90.00
_cell.angle_gamma   90.00
#
_symmetry.space_group_name_H-M   'P 1'
#
loop_
_entity.id
_entity.type
_entity.pdbx_description
1 polymer ?
#
loop_
_entity_poly.entity_id
_entity_poly.type
_entity_poly.pdbx_seq_one_letter_code
_entity_poly.pdbx_strand_id
1 'polypeptide(L)'
;MADIASELGKRRTFAIISHPDAGKTTLTEKLLLFGGAIQLAGTVKGRKAARHATSDWMEMEKERGISVTSSVMQFPYKDRVVNLLDTPGHEDFSEDTYRTLTAVDSALMVIDVAKGVEARTIKLMEVCRMRDTPILTFVNKLDREGRDPIEILDEIEEVLGIACSPVTWPIGMGKRLKGVIDLRTETTHLFSA
;
A
#
# COMPACT_ATOMS: atom_id res chain seq x y z
N MET A 1 17.50 -1.49 31.34
CA MET A 1 16.65 -0.57 30.55
C MET A 1 17.01 -0.78 29.09
N ALA A 2 16.04 -0.95 28.20
CA ALA A 2 16.35 -1.04 26.78
C ALA A 2 17.00 0.27 26.34
N ASP A 3 18.10 0.18 25.59
CA ASP A 3 18.75 1.34 24.99
C ASP A 3 17.76 2.02 24.02
N ILE A 4 17.55 3.33 24.22
CA ILE A 4 16.61 4.14 23.44
C ILE A 4 16.99 4.08 21.96
N ALA A 5 18.29 4.10 21.63
CA ALA A 5 18.75 4.06 20.25
C ALA A 5 18.39 2.74 19.57
N SER A 6 18.58 1.62 20.27
CA SER A 6 18.13 0.29 19.81
C SER A 6 16.63 0.25 19.54
N GLU A 7 15.80 0.81 20.43
CA GLU A 7 14.35 0.83 20.24
C GLU A 7 13.92 1.72 19.06
N LEU A 8 14.56 2.88 18.87
CA LEU A 8 14.32 3.74 17.71
C LEU A 8 14.67 3.02 16.40
N GLY A 9 15.81 2.33 16.35
CA GLY A 9 16.27 1.60 15.16
C GLY A 9 15.33 0.48 14.71
N LYS A 10 14.47 -0.04 15.59
CA LYS A 10 13.48 -1.10 15.29
C LYS A 10 12.22 -0.59 14.60
N ARG A 11 11.90 0.71 14.70
CA ARG A 11 10.61 1.25 14.24
C ARG A 11 10.63 1.53 12.73
N ARG A 12 9.51 1.24 12.07
CA ARG A 12 9.27 1.55 10.64
C ARG A 12 7.89 2.16 10.52
N THR A 13 7.81 3.45 10.20
CA THR A 13 6.53 4.16 10.10
C THR A 13 6.28 4.57 8.66
N PHE A 14 5.23 4.05 8.04
CA PHE A 14 4.92 4.33 6.64
C PHE A 14 3.43 4.43 6.37
N ALA A 15 3.08 5.09 5.26
CA ALA A 15 1.72 5.15 4.74
C ALA A 15 1.60 4.38 3.43
N ILE A 16 0.42 3.85 3.13
CA ILE A 16 0.12 3.31 1.79
C ILE A 16 -0.60 4.37 0.98
N ILE A 17 -0.02 4.76 -0.15
CA ILE A 17 -0.60 5.72 -1.10
C ILE A 17 -1.06 4.99 -2.36
N SER A 18 -2.26 5.28 -2.83
CA SER A 18 -2.77 4.69 -4.07
C SER A 18 -3.96 5.46 -4.61
N HIS A 19 -4.30 5.22 -5.88
CA HIS A 19 -5.62 5.54 -6.38
C HIS A 19 -6.70 4.64 -5.74
N PRO A 20 -7.97 5.08 -5.67
CA PRO A 20 -9.10 4.21 -5.33
C PRO A 20 -9.06 2.89 -6.10
N ASP A 21 -9.45 1.81 -5.42
CA ASP A 21 -9.51 0.45 -5.96
C ASP A 21 -8.19 -0.19 -6.41
N ALA A 22 -7.04 0.46 -6.29
CA ALA A 22 -5.74 -0.13 -6.59
C ALA A 22 -5.39 -1.33 -5.67
N GLY A 23 -6.06 -1.44 -4.52
CA GLY A 23 -5.99 -2.61 -3.63
C GLY A 23 -5.30 -2.34 -2.28
N LYS A 24 -5.15 -1.07 -1.87
CA LYS A 24 -4.62 -0.66 -0.56
C LYS A 24 -5.18 -1.47 0.61
N THR A 25 -6.51 -1.55 0.77
CA THR A 25 -7.14 -2.28 1.88
C THR A 25 -6.78 -3.77 1.89
N THR A 26 -6.78 -4.42 0.71
CA THR A 26 -6.39 -5.83 0.60
C THR A 26 -4.93 -6.04 0.97
N LEU A 27 -4.04 -5.11 0.57
CA LEU A 27 -2.62 -5.17 0.93
C LEU A 27 -2.41 -4.98 2.44
N THR A 28 -3.08 -3.99 3.04
CA THR A 28 -3.10 -3.74 4.48
C THR A 28 -3.48 -4.98 5.27
N GLU A 29 -4.56 -5.67 4.88
CA GLU A 29 -4.97 -6.93 5.52
C GLU A 29 -3.86 -7.99 5.48
N LYS A 30 -3.20 -8.17 4.33
CA LYS A 30 -2.12 -9.15 4.18
C LYS A 30 -0.91 -8.79 5.05
N LEU A 31 -0.54 -7.51 5.13
CA LEU A 31 0.54 -7.05 5.99
C LEU A 31 0.25 -7.32 7.47
N LEU A 32 -0.98 -7.07 7.92
CA LEU A 32 -1.42 -7.38 9.28
C LEU A 32 -1.35 -8.89 9.57
N LEU A 33 -1.76 -9.73 8.62
CA LEU A 33 -1.64 -11.19 8.74
C LEU A 33 -0.18 -11.63 8.87
N PHE A 34 0.72 -11.08 8.04
CA PHE A 34 2.15 -11.36 8.14
C PHE A 34 2.77 -10.91 9.47
N GLY A 35 2.20 -9.87 10.09
CA GLY A 35 2.58 -9.42 11.43
C GLY A 35 1.96 -10.19 12.59
N GLY A 36 1.18 -11.25 12.32
CA GLY A 36 0.45 -11.99 13.35
C GLY A 36 -0.73 -11.21 13.98
N ALA A 37 -1.08 -10.06 13.43
CA ALA A 37 -2.17 -9.20 13.89
C ALA A 37 -3.54 -9.69 13.35
N ILE A 38 -3.85 -10.97 13.58
CA ILE A 38 -4.98 -11.69 12.98
C ILE A 38 -6.33 -11.02 13.30
N GLN A 39 -6.52 -10.56 14.54
CA GLN A 39 -7.74 -9.86 14.94
C GLN A 39 -7.92 -8.55 14.17
N LEU A 40 -6.87 -7.74 14.06
CA LEU A 40 -6.87 -6.49 13.29
C LEU A 40 -7.13 -6.76 11.80
N ALA A 41 -6.49 -7.78 11.21
CA ALA A 41 -6.75 -8.19 9.84
C ALA A 41 -8.21 -8.64 9.63
N GLY A 42 -8.77 -9.38 10.59
CA GLY A 42 -10.17 -9.79 10.62
C GLY A 42 -11.13 -8.60 10.70
N THR A 43 -10.78 -7.55 11.45
CA THR A 43 -11.57 -6.30 11.53
C THR A 43 -11.52 -5.52 10.21
N VAL A 44 -10.37 -5.43 9.54
CA VAL A 44 -10.27 -4.76 8.22
C VAL A 44 -11.08 -5.54 7.17
N LYS A 45 -10.97 -6.87 7.15
CA LYS A 45 -11.82 -7.75 6.32
C LYS A 45 -13.29 -7.65 6.70
N GLY A 46 -13.56 -7.49 8.00
CA GLY A 46 -14.88 -7.26 8.57
C GLY A 46 -15.47 -5.93 8.14
N ARG A 47 -14.71 -4.84 8.03
CA ARG A 47 -15.19 -3.59 7.42
C ARG A 47 -15.57 -3.78 5.95
N LYS A 48 -14.87 -4.66 5.23
CA LYS A 48 -15.19 -5.03 3.85
C LYS A 48 -16.43 -5.94 3.72
N ALA A 49 -16.72 -6.77 4.73
CA ALA A 49 -17.77 -7.80 4.70
C ALA A 49 -19.02 -7.52 5.57
N ALA A 50 -18.87 -6.76 6.65
CA ALA A 50 -19.89 -6.48 7.66
C ALA A 50 -20.27 -4.99 7.64
N ARG A 51 -21.48 -4.75 7.14
CA ARG A 51 -22.16 -3.45 7.05
C ARG A 51 -22.96 -3.14 8.33
N HIS A 52 -22.36 -3.18 9.52
CA HIS A 52 -23.07 -2.85 10.77
C HIS A 52 -22.31 -1.80 11.59
N ALA A 53 -22.92 -0.61 11.70
CA ALA A 53 -22.33 0.62 12.22
C ALA A 53 -22.75 0.88 13.69
N THR A 54 -21.87 1.51 14.45
CA THR A 54 -22.13 2.00 15.83
C THR A 54 -21.90 3.52 15.97
N SER A 55 -21.67 4.24 14.86
CA SER A 55 -21.46 5.70 14.83
C SER A 55 -21.90 6.30 13.48
N ASP A 56 -22.43 7.53 13.52
CA ASP A 56 -22.88 8.31 12.35
C ASP A 56 -21.83 8.37 11.22
N TRP A 57 -20.54 8.40 11.57
CA TRP A 57 -19.44 8.39 10.59
C TRP A 57 -19.27 7.04 9.88
N MET A 58 -19.48 5.92 10.60
CA MET A 58 -19.45 4.57 10.01
C MET A 58 -20.68 4.31 9.13
N GLU A 59 -21.78 5.01 9.39
CA GLU A 59 -22.99 4.95 8.55
C GLU A 59 -22.75 5.64 7.21
N MET A 60 -22.01 6.75 7.20
CA MET A 60 -21.55 7.44 5.98
C MET A 60 -20.50 6.63 5.20
N GLU A 61 -19.55 5.96 5.89
CA GLU A 61 -18.65 4.96 5.27
C GLU A 61 -19.44 3.82 4.61
N LYS A 62 -20.51 3.36 5.29
CA LYS A 62 -21.38 2.26 4.84
C LYS A 62 -22.24 2.64 3.63
N GLU A 63 -22.74 3.88 3.54
CA GLU A 63 -23.49 4.37 2.38
C GLU A 63 -22.62 4.53 1.14
N ARG A 64 -21.37 4.96 1.31
CA ARG A 64 -20.47 5.28 0.18
C ARG A 64 -19.46 4.17 -0.17
N GLY A 65 -19.27 3.17 0.68
CA GLY A 65 -18.34 2.05 0.44
C GLY A 65 -16.86 2.42 0.52
N ILE A 66 -16.53 3.50 1.23
CA ILE A 66 -15.18 4.10 1.30
C ILE A 66 -14.71 4.24 2.75
N SER A 67 -13.39 4.26 2.96
CA SER A 67 -12.80 4.55 4.28
C SER A 67 -12.62 6.06 4.45
N VAL A 68 -13.15 6.60 5.54
CA VAL A 68 -13.33 8.03 5.86
C VAL A 68 -12.34 8.52 6.93
N THR A 69 -11.75 7.66 7.77
CA THR A 69 -10.79 8.08 8.82
C THR A 69 -9.42 7.42 8.71
N SER A 70 -8.34 8.20 8.89
CA SER A 70 -6.97 7.69 8.98
C SER A 70 -6.83 6.78 10.21
N SER A 71 -6.66 5.48 9.99
CA SER A 71 -6.43 4.50 11.05
C SER A 71 -4.93 4.22 11.17
N VAL A 72 -4.38 4.33 12.37
CA VAL A 72 -3.01 3.91 12.67
C VAL A 72 -3.04 2.45 13.15
N MET A 73 -2.23 1.60 12.53
CA MET A 73 -2.11 0.19 12.88
C MET A 73 -0.66 -0.13 13.21
N GLN A 74 -0.42 -0.72 14.37
CA GLN A 74 0.89 -1.18 14.77
C GLN A 74 0.94 -2.70 14.82
N PHE A 75 1.97 -3.31 14.26
CA PHE A 75 2.19 -4.75 14.32
C PHE A 75 3.69 -5.09 14.28
N PRO A 76 4.12 -6.21 14.91
CA PRO A 76 5.50 -6.67 14.81
C PRO A 76 5.75 -7.38 13.48
N TYR A 77 6.96 -7.26 12.93
CA TYR A 77 7.40 -8.06 11.78
C TYR A 77 8.93 -8.20 11.77
N LYS A 78 9.47 -9.42 11.78
CA LYS A 78 10.93 -9.72 11.75
C LYS A 78 11.77 -8.78 12.63
N ASP A 79 11.53 -8.81 13.94
CA ASP A 79 12.18 -7.97 14.97
C ASP A 79 12.02 -6.45 14.81
N ARG A 80 11.11 -6.01 13.93
CA ARG A 80 10.74 -4.60 13.74
C ARG A 80 9.34 -4.33 14.30
N VAL A 81 9.12 -3.07 14.66
CA VAL A 81 7.80 -2.52 14.99
C VAL A 81 7.33 -1.71 13.79
N VAL A 82 6.29 -2.19 13.12
CA VAL A 82 5.71 -1.53 11.95
C VAL A 82 4.54 -0.67 12.39
N ASN A 83 4.57 0.61 12.04
CA ASN A 83 3.45 1.54 12.17
C ASN A 83 2.93 1.87 10.77
N LEU A 84 1.75 1.37 10.44
CA LEU A 84 1.09 1.61 9.18
C LEU A 84 -0.01 2.66 9.37
N LEU A 85 0.10 3.77 8.65
CA LEU A 85 -0.92 4.81 8.61
C LEU A 85 -1.73 4.62 7.33
N ASP A 86 -3.01 4.27 7.47
CA ASP A 86 -3.89 4.09 6.31
C ASP A 86 -4.47 5.43 5.88
N THR A 87 -4.13 5.91 4.67
CA THR A 87 -4.68 7.18 4.15
C THR A 87 -6.04 6.93 3.51
N PRO A 88 -7.09 7.73 3.77
CA PRO A 88 -8.36 7.64 3.07
C PRO A 88 -8.19 7.64 1.54
N GLY A 89 -8.99 6.81 0.84
CA GLY A 89 -8.88 6.59 -0.60
C GLY A 89 -9.85 7.38 -1.47
N HIS A 90 -10.78 8.16 -0.89
CA HIS A 90 -11.84 8.88 -1.60
C HIS A 90 -11.50 10.38 -1.81
N GLU A 91 -12.02 10.98 -2.89
CA GLU A 91 -11.65 12.33 -3.37
C GLU A 91 -11.94 13.45 -2.34
N ASP A 92 -12.95 13.25 -1.50
CA ASP A 92 -13.39 14.22 -0.49
C ASP A 92 -12.44 14.41 0.71
N PHE A 93 -11.32 13.68 0.79
CA PHE A 93 -10.45 13.60 1.99
C PHE A 93 -9.02 14.06 1.75
N SER A 94 -8.86 15.20 1.07
CA SER A 94 -7.57 15.75 0.68
C SER A 94 -6.69 16.18 1.87
N GLU A 95 -7.22 16.93 2.84
CA GLU A 95 -6.40 17.51 3.92
C GLU A 95 -5.85 16.47 4.91
N ASP A 96 -6.69 15.53 5.38
CA ASP A 96 -6.27 14.49 6.33
C ASP A 96 -5.27 13.50 5.70
N THR A 97 -5.39 13.25 4.40
CA THR A 97 -4.43 12.42 3.67
C THR A 97 -3.05 13.09 3.64
N TYR A 98 -3.00 14.39 3.36
CA TYR A 98 -1.76 15.14 3.35
C TYR A 98 -1.13 15.24 4.74
N ARG A 99 -1.93 15.47 5.79
CA ARG A 99 -1.44 15.46 7.17
C ARG A 99 -0.92 14.08 7.58
N THR A 100 -1.54 13.01 7.14
CA THR A 100 -1.05 11.64 7.41
C THR A 100 0.35 11.43 6.82
N LEU A 101 0.60 11.94 5.61
CA LEU A 101 1.92 11.85 4.97
C LEU A 101 3.00 12.69 5.66
N THR A 102 2.61 13.67 6.50
CA THR A 102 3.57 14.42 7.32
C THR A 102 4.10 13.64 8.52
N ALA A 103 3.43 12.54 8.90
CA ALA A 103 3.72 11.76 10.10
C ALA A 103 4.47 10.44 9.82
N VAL A 104 4.90 10.21 8.57
CA VAL A 104 5.55 8.97 8.15
C VAL A 104 6.98 9.20 7.67
N ASP A 105 7.82 8.18 7.82
CA ASP A 105 9.22 8.21 7.39
C ASP A 105 9.38 7.76 5.92
N SER A 106 8.41 7.03 5.38
CA SER A 106 8.38 6.55 3.99
C SER A 106 6.94 6.28 3.51
N ALA A 107 6.76 6.09 2.21
CA ALA A 107 5.48 5.70 1.62
C ALA A 107 5.58 4.39 0.81
N LEU A 108 4.51 3.61 0.80
CA LEU A 108 4.33 2.44 -0.07
C LEU A 108 3.25 2.79 -1.10
N MET A 109 3.66 3.02 -2.34
CA MET A 109 2.78 3.31 -3.46
C MET A 109 2.23 2.01 -4.04
N VAL A 110 0.91 1.92 -4.20
CA VAL A 110 0.23 0.76 -4.82
C VAL A 110 -0.36 1.18 -6.16
N ILE A 111 0.01 0.46 -7.21
CA ILE A 111 -0.44 0.68 -8.59
C ILE A 111 -1.23 -0.55 -9.06
N ASP A 112 -2.34 -0.34 -9.76
CA ASP A 112 -3.06 -1.42 -10.44
C ASP A 112 -2.38 -1.71 -11.78
N VAL A 113 -1.90 -2.93 -12.02
CA VAL A 113 -1.22 -3.31 -13.27
C VAL A 113 -2.07 -3.07 -14.52
N ALA A 114 -3.40 -3.11 -14.41
CA ALA A 114 -4.28 -2.89 -15.56
C ALA A 114 -4.44 -1.41 -15.90
N LYS A 115 -4.24 -0.52 -14.93
CA LYS A 115 -4.51 0.91 -15.08
C LYS A 115 -3.23 1.76 -15.14
N GLY A 116 -2.21 1.38 -14.41
CA GLY A 116 -0.98 2.16 -14.26
C GLY A 116 -1.15 3.37 -13.35
N VAL A 117 -0.49 4.47 -13.70
CA VAL A 117 -0.48 5.71 -12.92
C VAL A 117 -1.78 6.49 -13.12
N GLU A 118 -2.57 6.64 -12.05
CA GLU A 118 -3.83 7.37 -12.07
C GLU A 118 -3.71 8.74 -11.37
N ALA A 119 -4.66 9.66 -11.62
CA ALA A 119 -4.61 11.07 -11.18
C ALA A 119 -4.35 11.28 -9.68
N ARG A 120 -4.88 10.39 -8.82
CA ARG A 120 -4.65 10.47 -7.37
C ARG A 120 -3.22 10.07 -7.00
N THR A 121 -2.66 9.08 -7.68
CA THR A 121 -1.27 8.65 -7.48
C THR A 121 -0.32 9.82 -7.73
N ILE A 122 -0.58 10.61 -8.78
CA ILE A 122 0.17 11.83 -9.10
C ILE A 122 0.08 12.86 -7.95
N LYS A 123 -1.13 13.18 -7.49
CA LYS A 123 -1.32 14.14 -6.38
C LYS A 123 -0.63 13.70 -5.08
N LEU A 124 -0.68 12.40 -4.74
CA LEU A 124 -0.02 11.86 -3.55
C LEU A 124 1.50 11.86 -3.69
N MET A 125 2.00 11.62 -4.91
CA MET A 125 3.42 11.71 -5.23
C MET A 125 3.95 13.14 -5.03
N GLU A 126 3.20 14.17 -5.45
CA GLU A 126 3.57 15.57 -5.23
C GLU A 126 3.76 15.88 -3.75
N VAL A 127 2.87 15.38 -2.89
CA VAL A 127 2.97 15.59 -1.44
C VAL A 127 4.16 14.84 -0.84
N CYS A 128 4.46 13.63 -1.29
CA CYS A 128 5.66 12.90 -0.87
C CYS A 128 6.94 13.64 -1.30
N ARG A 129 6.94 14.23 -2.50
CA ARG A 129 8.07 14.99 -3.05
C ARG A 129 8.36 16.26 -2.24
N MET A 130 7.34 16.91 -1.67
CA MET A 130 7.54 18.10 -0.82
C MET A 130 8.37 17.82 0.46
N ARG A 131 8.58 16.56 0.81
CA ARG A 131 9.29 16.14 2.03
C ARG A 131 10.44 15.17 1.77
N ASP A 132 10.81 14.98 0.50
CA ASP A 132 11.79 13.96 0.09
C ASP A 132 11.47 12.57 0.66
N THR A 133 10.19 12.25 0.83
CA THR A 133 9.74 11.00 1.44
C THR A 133 10.11 9.82 0.53
N PRO A 134 10.89 8.83 1.02
CA PRO A 134 11.23 7.63 0.24
C PRO A 134 9.99 6.82 -0.15
N ILE A 135 9.97 6.30 -1.37
CA ILE A 135 8.83 5.57 -1.94
C ILE A 135 9.23 4.15 -2.33
N LEU A 136 8.47 3.18 -1.86
CA LEU A 136 8.46 1.82 -2.39
C LEU A 136 7.23 1.66 -3.28
N THR A 137 7.34 0.99 -4.42
CA THR A 137 6.22 0.76 -5.33
C THR A 137 5.85 -0.71 -5.39
N PHE A 138 4.55 -1.01 -5.28
CA PHE A 138 3.98 -2.34 -5.43
C PHE A 138 2.94 -2.34 -6.56
N VAL A 139 3.28 -3.01 -7.66
CA VAL A 139 2.36 -3.24 -8.79
C VAL A 139 1.47 -4.44 -8.45
N ASN A 140 0.20 -4.16 -8.23
CA ASN A 140 -0.81 -5.10 -7.75
C ASN A 140 -1.63 -5.69 -8.90
N LYS A 141 -2.40 -6.74 -8.59
CA LYS A 141 -3.37 -7.41 -9.48
C LYS A 141 -2.76 -8.14 -10.68
N LEU A 142 -1.53 -8.65 -10.54
CA LEU A 142 -0.87 -9.49 -11.55
C LEU A 142 -1.65 -10.79 -11.87
N ASP A 143 -2.62 -11.18 -11.03
CA ASP A 143 -3.57 -12.26 -11.28
C ASP A 143 -4.58 -11.94 -12.40
N ARG A 144 -4.61 -10.70 -12.89
CA ARG A 144 -5.44 -10.22 -13.99
C ARG A 144 -4.58 -9.85 -15.20
N GLU A 145 -5.20 -9.85 -16.37
CA GLU A 145 -4.55 -9.26 -17.55
C GLU A 145 -4.40 -7.75 -17.32
N GLY A 146 -3.25 -7.21 -17.69
CA GLY A 146 -2.91 -5.81 -17.49
C GLY A 146 -1.94 -5.32 -18.55
N ARG A 147 -1.30 -4.18 -18.27
CA ARG A 147 -0.32 -3.56 -19.16
C ARG A 147 1.02 -4.27 -19.07
N ASP A 148 1.87 -4.05 -20.08
CA ASP A 148 3.22 -4.60 -20.06
C ASP A 148 4.03 -4.01 -18.88
N PRO A 149 4.79 -4.82 -18.13
CA PRO A 149 5.55 -4.31 -16.99
C PRO A 149 6.55 -3.21 -17.35
N ILE A 150 7.15 -3.23 -18.55
CA ILE A 150 8.08 -2.19 -19.01
C ILE A 150 7.32 -0.87 -19.20
N GLU A 151 6.15 -0.92 -19.85
CA GLU A 151 5.30 0.27 -20.01
C GLU A 151 4.87 0.88 -18.66
N ILE A 152 4.64 0.03 -17.64
CA ILE A 152 4.33 0.51 -16.29
C ILE A 152 5.53 1.23 -15.66
N LEU A 153 6.75 0.72 -15.86
CA LEU A 153 7.95 1.40 -15.37
C LEU A 153 8.15 2.74 -16.06
N ASP A 154 8.06 2.77 -17.39
CA ASP A 154 8.20 3.99 -18.19
C ASP A 154 7.17 5.03 -17.73
N GLU A 155 5.91 4.63 -17.54
CA GLU A 155 4.86 5.53 -17.07
C GLU A 155 5.14 6.06 -15.65
N ILE A 156 5.66 5.23 -14.74
CA ILE A 156 6.06 5.70 -13.40
C ILE A 156 7.19 6.74 -13.53
N GLU A 157 8.22 6.47 -14.33
CA GLU A 157 9.35 7.38 -14.48
C GLU A 157 8.93 8.71 -15.11
N GLU A 158 8.17 8.67 -16.21
CA GLU A 158 7.74 9.84 -16.95
C GLU A 158 6.71 10.69 -16.19
N VAL A 159 5.67 10.05 -15.65
CA VAL A 159 4.54 10.77 -15.04
C VAL A 159 4.86 11.17 -13.60
N LEU A 160 5.53 10.30 -12.84
CA LEU A 160 5.83 10.56 -11.42
C LEU A 160 7.23 11.15 -11.23
N GLY A 161 8.04 11.29 -12.28
CA GLY A 161 9.35 11.94 -12.22
C GLY A 161 10.29 11.29 -11.21
N ILE A 162 10.25 9.96 -11.10
CA ILE A 162 11.06 9.18 -10.16
C ILE A 162 11.58 7.93 -10.86
N ALA A 163 12.90 7.70 -10.78
CA ALA A 163 13.53 6.54 -11.41
C ALA A 163 13.03 5.22 -10.77
N CYS A 164 12.79 4.22 -11.61
CA CYS A 164 12.41 2.89 -11.18
C CYS A 164 13.64 1.99 -11.04
N SER A 165 13.67 1.21 -9.97
CA SER A 165 14.66 0.16 -9.76
C SER A 165 13.94 -1.15 -9.44
N PRO A 166 13.65 -1.99 -10.46
CA PRO A 166 12.94 -3.26 -10.25
C PRO A 166 13.68 -4.16 -9.28
N VAL A 167 12.98 -4.60 -8.22
CA VAL A 167 13.50 -5.59 -7.25
C VAL A 167 13.02 -6.99 -7.62
N THR A 168 11.77 -7.09 -8.06
CA THR A 168 11.14 -8.33 -8.51
C THR A 168 10.53 -8.12 -9.89
N TRP A 169 10.56 -9.16 -10.74
CA TRP A 169 9.97 -9.13 -12.07
C TRP A 169 8.89 -10.20 -12.24
N PRO A 170 7.71 -9.88 -12.83
CA PRO A 170 6.64 -10.86 -13.03
C PRO A 170 6.97 -11.88 -14.14
N ILE A 171 6.59 -13.13 -13.91
CA ILE A 171 6.67 -14.21 -14.90
C ILE A 171 5.25 -14.51 -15.39
N GLY A 172 4.88 -13.88 -16.50
CA GLY A 172 3.51 -13.88 -17.01
C GLY A 172 2.56 -13.00 -16.19
N MET A 173 1.30 -12.95 -16.63
CA MET A 173 0.22 -12.18 -15.99
C MET A 173 -1.11 -12.87 -16.25
N GLY A 174 -2.15 -12.47 -15.52
CA GLY A 174 -3.48 -13.04 -15.68
C GLY A 174 -3.47 -14.56 -15.47
N LYS A 175 -4.13 -15.29 -16.38
CA LYS A 175 -4.14 -16.76 -16.35
C LYS A 175 -2.77 -17.40 -16.56
N ARG A 176 -1.81 -16.64 -17.10
CA ARG A 176 -0.44 -17.10 -17.39
C ARG A 176 0.52 -16.79 -16.25
N LEU A 177 0.08 -16.12 -15.17
CA LEU A 177 0.94 -15.80 -14.04
C LEU A 177 1.55 -17.07 -13.44
N LYS A 178 2.89 -17.14 -13.44
CA LYS A 178 3.67 -18.23 -12.84
C LYS A 178 4.35 -17.82 -11.54
N GLY A 179 4.49 -16.52 -11.27
CA GLY A 179 5.17 -16.03 -10.10
C GLY A 179 6.00 -14.78 -10.39
N VAL A 180 7.01 -14.56 -9.56
CA VAL A 180 7.97 -13.46 -9.70
C VAL A 180 9.40 -13.97 -9.51
N ILE A 181 10.37 -13.37 -10.20
CA ILE A 181 11.79 -13.55 -9.94
C ILE A 181 12.32 -12.37 -9.11
N ASP A 182 13.05 -12.64 -8.04
CA ASP A 182 13.82 -11.62 -7.31
C ASP A 182 15.16 -11.41 -8.02
N LEU A 183 15.37 -10.21 -8.54
CA LEU A 183 16.54 -9.89 -9.37
C LEU A 183 17.83 -9.77 -8.55
N ARG A 184 17.74 -9.66 -7.21
CA ARG A 184 18.91 -9.51 -6.34
C ARG A 184 19.48 -10.87 -5.92
N THR A 185 18.61 -11.85 -5.77
CA THR A 185 18.96 -13.20 -5.30
C THR A 185 18.85 -14.26 -6.39
N GLU A 186 18.34 -13.89 -7.57
CA GLU A 186 18.04 -14.79 -8.69
C GLU A 186 17.08 -15.94 -8.31
N THR A 187 16.28 -15.73 -7.25
CA THR A 187 15.31 -16.72 -6.76
C THR A 187 13.95 -16.49 -7.39
N THR A 188 13.33 -17.57 -7.86
CA THR A 188 11.96 -17.53 -8.39
C THR A 188 10.96 -17.95 -7.32
N HIS A 189 9.98 -17.07 -7.05
CA HIS A 189 8.83 -17.34 -6.20
C HIS A 189 7.66 -17.75 -7.07
N LEU A 190 7.31 -19.03 -7.07
CA LEU A 190 6.21 -19.57 -7.86
C LEU A 190 4.85 -19.23 -7.24
N PHE A 191 3.91 -18.80 -8.09
CA PHE A 191 2.52 -18.58 -7.73
C PHE A 191 1.73 -19.88 -7.91
N SER A 192 1.04 -20.30 -6.85
CA SER A 192 0.02 -21.34 -6.91
C SER A 192 -1.32 -20.69 -6.60
N ALA A 193 -2.26 -20.85 -7.52
CA ALA A 193 -3.66 -20.46 -7.34
C ALA A 193 -4.37 -21.41 -6.37
#